data_AF-U2FSG7-F1
#
_entry.id   AF-U2FSG7-F1
#
_cell.length_a   1.000
_cell.length_b   1.000
_cell.length_c   1.000
_cell.angle_alpha   90.00
_cell.angle_beta   90.00
_cell.angle_gamma   90.00
#
_symmetry.space_group_name_H-M   'P 1'
#
loop_
_entity.id
_entity.type
_entity.pdbx_description
1 polymer ?
#
loop_
_entity_poly.entity_id
_entity_poly.type
_entity_poly.pdbx_seq_one_letter_code
_entity_poly.pdbx_strand_id
1 'polypeptide(L)'
;MRRAQAAQAVAAYRSTVLTAVGDVETSIAATARDHSRTERLERAVSNARGAYTQINRSWRSGESAFIDTLEVQRSLLAAEDSLAQARTEEMLGRVRLMTALGQ
;
A
#
# COMPACT_ATOMS: atom_id res chain seq x y z
N MET A 1 18.40 14.82 45.74
CA MET A 1 18.78 13.67 44.88
C MET A 1 17.60 12.74 44.56
N ARG A 2 17.04 11.94 45.49
CA ARG A 2 15.97 10.97 45.18
C ARG A 2 14.72 11.56 44.49
N ARG A 3 14.23 12.73 44.92
CA ARG A 3 13.08 13.41 44.27
C ARG A 3 13.38 13.82 42.82
N ALA A 4 14.59 14.28 42.53
CA ALA A 4 14.98 14.66 41.18
C ALA A 4 15.09 13.43 40.26
N GLN A 5 15.66 12.32 40.76
CA GLN A 5 15.71 11.05 40.05
C GLN A 5 14.31 10.47 39.79
N ALA A 6 13.40 10.54 40.77
CA ALA A 6 12.01 10.11 40.60
C ALA A 6 11.28 10.96 39.55
N ALA A 7 11.46 12.28 39.57
CA ALA A 7 10.88 13.18 38.58
C ALA A 7 11.41 12.89 37.17
N GLN A 8 12.71 12.62 37.04
CA GLN A 8 13.33 12.22 35.77
C GLN A 8 12.78 10.88 35.26
N ALA A 9 12.62 9.88 36.13
CA ALA A 9 12.05 8.58 35.77
C ALA A 9 10.60 8.71 35.28
N VAL A 10 9.78 9.52 35.96
CA VAL A 10 8.40 9.79 35.54
C VAL A 10 8.36 10.54 34.19
N ALA A 11 9.24 11.50 33.97
CA ALA A 11 9.34 12.21 32.69
C ALA A 11 9.75 11.28 31.55
N ALA A 12 10.75 10.41 31.77
CA ALA A 12 11.19 9.41 30.80
C ALA A 12 10.05 8.45 30.44
N TYR A 13 9.36 7.90 31.46
CA TYR A 13 8.20 7.04 31.25
C TYR A 13 7.12 7.72 30.40
N ARG A 14 6.74 8.96 30.75
CA ARG A 14 5.74 9.73 29.98
C ARG A 14 6.19 9.92 28.53
N SER A 15 7.46 10.25 28.30
CA SER A 15 7.98 10.40 26.95
C SER A 15 7.88 9.09 26.17
N THR A 16 8.29 7.96 26.74
CA THR A 16 8.22 6.65 26.09
C THR A 16 6.78 6.28 25.73
N VAL A 17 5.83 6.49 26.65
CA VAL A 17 4.41 6.22 26.40
C VAL A 17 3.87 7.09 25.27
N LEU A 18 4.18 8.39 25.27
CA LEU A 18 3.73 9.31 24.21
C LEU A 18 4.32 8.94 22.85
N THR A 19 5.60 8.57 22.79
CA THR A 19 6.23 8.08 21.55
C THR A 19 5.53 6.82 21.06
N ALA A 20 5.31 5.83 21.93
CA ALA A 20 4.66 4.58 21.55
C ALA A 20 3.22 4.81 21.01
N VAL A 21 2.45 5.70 21.64
CA VAL A 21 1.11 6.05 21.15
C VAL A 21 1.19 6.71 19.76
N GLY A 22 2.11 7.65 19.56
CA GLY A 22 2.31 8.30 18.27
C GLY A 22 2.72 7.33 17.15
N ASP A 23 3.57 6.35 17.45
CA ASP A 23 4.00 5.32 16.50
C ASP A 23 2.83 4.40 16.09
N VAL A 24 1.96 4.05 17.05
CA VAL A 24 0.75 3.25 16.79
C VAL A 24 -0.25 4.04 15.95
N GLU A 25 -0.53 5.29 16.29
CA GLU A 25 -1.45 6.13 15.49
C GLU A 25 -0.95 6.30 14.05
N THR A 26 0.34 6.55 13.88
CA THR A 26 0.99 6.69 12.57
C THR A 26 0.88 5.41 11.75
N SER A 27 1.13 4.25 12.36
CA SER A 27 1.09 2.95 11.68
C SER A 27 -0.33 2.48 11.33
N ILE A 28 -1.33 2.78 12.16
CA ILE A 28 -2.75 2.53 11.83
C ILE A 28 -3.17 3.41 10.64
N ALA A 29 -2.86 4.71 10.70
CA ALA A 29 -3.21 5.63 9.63
C ALA A 29 -2.52 5.25 8.30
N ALA A 30 -1.26 4.80 8.35
CA ALA A 30 -0.55 4.28 7.18
C ALA A 30 -1.24 3.03 6.62
N THR A 31 -1.56 2.05 7.48
CA THR A 31 -2.21 0.80 7.06
C THR A 31 -3.55 1.07 6.36
N ALA A 32 -4.38 1.98 6.88
CA ALA A 32 -5.65 2.33 6.26
C ALA A 32 -5.45 3.00 4.87
N ARG A 33 -4.44 3.86 4.72
CA ARG A 33 -4.10 4.48 3.43
C ARG A 33 -3.60 3.45 2.43
N ASP A 34 -2.75 2.53 2.86
CA ASP A 34 -2.17 1.47 2.01
C ASP A 34 -3.28 0.54 1.49
N HIS A 35 -4.18 0.11 2.38
CA HIS A 35 -5.34 -0.70 2.01
C HIS A 35 -6.22 -0.01 0.95
N SER A 36 -6.58 1.26 1.19
CA SER A 36 -7.36 2.04 0.23
C SER A 36 -6.64 2.23 -1.11
N ARG A 37 -5.30 2.31 -1.11
CA ARG A 37 -4.49 2.35 -2.33
C ARG A 37 -4.54 1.02 -3.08
N THR A 38 -4.43 -0.11 -2.39
CA THR A 38 -4.57 -1.45 -2.97
C THR A 38 -5.92 -1.59 -3.69
N GLU A 39 -7.03 -1.24 -3.04
CA GLU A 39 -8.37 -1.31 -3.65
C GLU A 39 -8.50 -0.47 -4.93
N ARG A 40 -7.90 0.72 -4.97
CA ARG A 40 -7.88 1.57 -6.18
C ARG A 40 -7.11 0.90 -7.31
N LEU A 41 -5.99 0.26 -7.00
CA LEU A 41 -5.15 -0.42 -7.99
C LEU A 41 -5.80 -1.71 -8.48
N GLU A 42 -6.56 -2.42 -7.66
CA GLU A 42 -7.37 -3.56 -8.09
C GLU A 42 -8.41 -3.14 -9.13
N ARG A 43 -9.09 -2.01 -8.91
CA ARG A 43 -10.00 -1.43 -9.91
C ARG A 43 -9.26 -1.02 -11.19
N ALA A 44 -8.06 -0.45 -11.08
CA ALA A 44 -7.26 -0.07 -12.24
C ALA A 44 -6.86 -1.30 -13.09
N VAL A 45 -6.42 -2.39 -12.44
CA VAL A 45 -6.12 -3.67 -13.11
C VAL A 45 -7.36 -4.25 -13.78
N SER A 46 -8.51 -4.22 -13.11
CA SER A 46 -9.79 -4.69 -13.68
C SER A 46 -10.14 -3.93 -14.96
N ASN A 47 -10.05 -2.60 -14.93
CA ASN A 47 -10.31 -1.75 -16.08
C ASN A 47 -9.32 -2.00 -17.23
N ALA A 48 -8.02 -2.08 -16.93
CA ALA A 48 -6.99 -2.36 -17.93
C ALA A 48 -7.17 -3.74 -18.59
N ARG A 49 -7.60 -4.74 -17.81
CA ARG A 49 -7.92 -6.08 -18.33
C ARG A 49 -9.14 -6.08 -19.23
N GLY A 50 -10.15 -5.28 -18.90
CA GLY A 50 -11.29 -5.03 -19.77
C GLY A 50 -10.88 -4.41 -21.11
N ALA A 51 -10.03 -3.38 -21.08
CA ALA A 51 -9.50 -2.73 -22.27
C ALA A 51 -8.68 -3.70 -23.14
N TYR A 52 -7.78 -4.49 -22.53
CA TYR A 52 -7.02 -5.53 -23.24
C TYR A 52 -7.95 -6.54 -23.93
N THR A 53 -8.99 -7.00 -23.22
CA THR A 53 -9.96 -7.94 -23.76
C THR A 53 -10.72 -7.35 -24.96
N GLN A 54 -11.10 -6.07 -24.90
CA GLN A 54 -11.77 -5.39 -26.01
C GLN A 54 -10.86 -5.29 -27.24
N ILE A 55 -9.65 -4.76 -27.07
CA ILE A 55 -8.73 -4.51 -28.19
C ILE A 55 -8.23 -5.82 -28.80
N ASN A 56 -7.92 -6.84 -27.98
CA ASN A 56 -7.54 -8.16 -28.48
C ASN A 56 -8.66 -8.81 -29.30
N ARG A 57 -9.94 -8.56 -28.98
CA ARG A 57 -11.07 -9.00 -29.81
C ARG A 57 -11.10 -8.29 -31.15
N SER A 58 -10.95 -6.96 -31.16
CA SER A 58 -10.90 -6.17 -32.41
C SER A 58 -9.70 -6.56 -33.29
N TRP A 59 -8.54 -6.87 -32.70
CA TRP A 59 -7.40 -7.38 -33.47
C TRP A 59 -7.70 -8.74 -34.09
N ARG A 60 -8.31 -9.66 -33.32
CA ARG A 60 -8.69 -10.99 -33.82
C ARG A 60 -9.75 -10.94 -34.92
N SER A 61 -10.63 -9.93 -34.92
CA SER A 61 -11.60 -9.70 -36.01
C SER A 61 -11.00 -8.93 -37.19
N GLY A 62 -9.74 -8.46 -37.09
CA GLY A 62 -9.07 -7.68 -38.12
C GLY A 62 -9.46 -6.20 -38.16
N GLU A 63 -10.16 -5.71 -37.14
CA GLU A 63 -10.63 -4.32 -37.02
C GLU A 63 -9.56 -3.38 -36.43
N SER A 64 -8.55 -3.91 -35.75
CA SER A 64 -7.46 -3.12 -35.16
C SER A 64 -6.08 -3.70 -35.47
N ALA A 65 -5.05 -2.86 -35.36
CA ALA A 65 -3.68 -3.30 -35.57
C ALA A 65 -3.17 -4.09 -34.35
N PHE A 66 -2.20 -4.98 -34.57
CA PHE A 66 -1.60 -5.75 -33.47
C PHE A 66 -0.86 -4.85 -32.47
N ILE A 67 -0.31 -3.71 -32.94
CA ILE A 67 0.39 -2.75 -32.09
C ILE A 67 -0.52 -2.19 -30.99
N ASP A 68 -1.81 -1.99 -31.27
CA ASP A 68 -2.79 -1.53 -30.29
C ASP A 68 -2.97 -2.57 -29.16
N THR A 69 -2.90 -3.86 -29.51
CA THR A 69 -2.96 -4.97 -28.54
C THR A 69 -1.72 -4.98 -27.64
N LEU A 70 -0.54 -4.73 -28.20
CA LEU A 70 0.71 -4.65 -27.44
C LEU A 70 0.72 -3.43 -26.49
N GLU A 71 0.20 -2.29 -26.94
CA GLU A 71 0.12 -1.08 -26.13
C GLU A 71 -0.79 -1.27 -24.91
N VAL A 72 -1.99 -1.80 -25.11
CA VAL A 72 -2.91 -2.06 -23.99
C VAL A 72 -2.42 -3.22 -23.10
N GLN A 73 -1.73 -4.21 -23.66
CA GLN A 73 -1.08 -5.26 -22.85
C GLN A 73 0.02 -4.67 -21.95
N ARG A 74 0.83 -3.74 -22.48
CA ARG A 74 1.83 -3.02 -21.69
C ARG A 74 1.18 -2.20 -20.56
N SER A 75 0.05 -1.55 -20.85
CA SER A 75 -0.72 -0.82 -19.83
C SER A 75 -1.26 -1.74 -18.73
N LEU A 76 -1.80 -2.91 -19.10
CA LEU A 76 -2.25 -3.92 -18.14
C LEU A 76 -1.11 -4.41 -17.26
N LEU A 77 0.04 -4.75 -17.84
CA LEU A 77 1.21 -5.20 -17.08
C LEU A 77 1.71 -4.13 -16.10
N ALA A 78 1.73 -2.85 -16.50
CA ALA A 78 2.11 -1.75 -15.61
C ALA A 78 1.12 -1.58 -14.44
N ALA A 79 -0.18 -1.78 -14.67
CA ALA A 79 -1.19 -1.75 -13.62
C ALA A 79 -1.04 -2.93 -12.66
N GLU A 80 -0.77 -4.14 -13.17
CA GLU A 80 -0.54 -5.35 -12.38
C GLU A 80 0.72 -5.24 -11.52
N ASP A 81 1.81 -4.68 -12.06
CA ASP A 81 3.04 -4.40 -11.33
C ASP A 81 2.80 -3.38 -10.19
N SER A 82 2.07 -2.30 -10.47
CA SER A 82 1.71 -1.30 -9.46
C SER A 82 0.89 -1.92 -8.32
N LEU A 83 -0.05 -2.81 -8.63
CA LEU A 83 -0.84 -3.54 -7.63
C LEU A 83 0.04 -4.49 -6.80
N ALA A 84 0.97 -5.20 -7.43
CA ALA A 84 1.89 -6.10 -6.74
C ALA A 84 2.79 -5.35 -5.74
N GLN A 85 3.31 -4.19 -6.15
CA GLN A 85 4.08 -3.30 -5.28
C GLN A 85 3.23 -2.80 -4.11
N ALA A 86 2.00 -2.35 -4.35
CA ALA A 86 1.11 -1.88 -3.29
C ALA A 86 0.76 -2.96 -2.27
N ARG A 87 0.50 -4.20 -2.72
CA ARG A 87 0.26 -5.33 -1.81
C ARG A 87 1.49 -5.66 -0.96
N THR A 88 2.69 -5.55 -1.54
CA THR A 88 3.95 -5.73 -0.82
C THR A 88 4.12 -4.65 0.26
N GLU A 89 3.86 -3.40 -0.07
CA GLU A 89 3.89 -2.28 0.87
C GLU A 89 2.87 -2.42 1.99
N GLU A 90 1.64 -2.86 1.69
CA GLU A 90 0.59 -3.14 2.67
C GLU A 90 1.01 -4.25 3.66
N MET A 91 1.62 -5.34 3.17
CA MET A 91 2.17 -6.40 4.01
C MET A 91 3.29 -5.88 4.92
N LEU A 92 4.22 -5.09 4.40
CA LEU A 92 5.29 -4.46 5.18
C LEU A 92 4.73 -3.45 6.20
N GLY A 93 3.66 -2.74 5.85
CA GLY A 93 2.93 -1.84 6.74
C GLY A 93 2.32 -2.59 7.93
N ARG A 94 1.73 -3.77 7.66
CA ARG A 94 1.17 -4.63 8.71
C ARG A 94 2.26 -5.15 9.66
N VAL A 95 3.43 -5.54 9.16
CA VAL A 95 4.57 -5.93 10.01
C VAL A 95 5.01 -4.76 10.91
N ARG A 96 5.14 -3.55 10.34
CA ARG A 96 5.49 -2.34 11.11
C ARG A 96 4.48 -2.03 12.22
N LEU A 97 3.18 -2.19 11.95
CA LEU A 97 2.14 -2.06 12.96
C LEU A 97 2.32 -3.08 14.11
N MET A 98 2.61 -4.35 13.79
CA MET A 98 2.86 -5.37 14.81
C MET A 98 4.07 -5.04 15.68
N THR A 99 5.17 -4.54 15.09
CA THR A 99 6.35 -4.09 15.83
C THR A 99 6.04 -2.85 16.71
N ALA A 100 5.26 -1.89 16.21
CA ALA A 100 4.87 -0.70 16.99
C ALA A 100 4.02 -1.05 18.23
N LEU A 101 3.28 -2.16 18.18
CA LEU A 101 2.47 -2.66 19.28
C LEU A 101 3.27 -3.46 20.34
N GLY A 102 4.59 -3.61 20.17
CA GLY A 102 5.47 -4.21 21.18
C GLY A 102 5.74 -5.71 21.00
N GLN A 103 5.73 -6.20 19.75
CA GLN A 103 6.42 -7.44 19.38
C GLN A 103 7.87 -7.16 19.01
#